data_AF-A0A424KG65-F1
#
_entry.id   AF-A0A424KG65-F1
#
_cell.length_a   1.000
_cell.length_b   1.000
_cell.length_c   1.000
_cell.angle_alpha   90.00
_cell.angle_beta   90.00
_cell.angle_gamma   90.00
#
_symmetry.space_group_name_H-M   'P 1'
#
loop_
_entity.id
_entity.type
_entity.pdbx_description
1 polymer ?
#
loop_
_entity_poly.entity_id
_entity_poly.type
_entity_poly.pdbx_seq_one_letter_code
_entity_poly.pdbx_strand_id
1 'polypeptide(L)'
;MKLLKILFQFFLENIRLFLISFTITNIVLLSFYLIVDREYESRARILPSERSNNVINLSSFGSFLPTTVLKDPRGGQIFSTIIKSQSFYKDLSQEIVSTGGESKTLHNFLLEYYNLKVKEKSGRQKKTTHKFLLDSYSLDNKDKNIEFSKVYKLYKNRLVSVRYEQLTGIVTINVFTKEPMLSHLLAELILKTLEDTLVEYHIESKKTNKDFILSRVDKVENDLRDLEEDYVKFLDSNQNTNSPFFRTEKIRLERQMNGKESLLNRLYSELEINSSEQLRVNQTFIDVIEQPTFNESKSYPNLSTTLLLSIIISFSVPFALRFKKWNN
;
A
#
# COMPACT_ATOMS: atom_id res chain seq x y z
N MET A 1 -3.57 49.32 21.32
CA MET A 1 -2.37 49.88 21.98
C MET A 1 -2.36 49.76 23.50
N LYS A 2 -3.44 50.06 24.24
CA LYS A 2 -3.44 49.98 25.73
C LYS A 2 -3.13 48.58 26.29
N LEU A 3 -3.74 47.53 25.71
CA LEU A 3 -3.50 46.12 26.08
C LEU A 3 -2.02 45.69 25.95
N LEU A 4 -1.36 46.09 24.86
CA LEU A 4 0.05 45.77 24.62
C LEU A 4 0.96 46.43 25.66
N LYS A 5 0.65 47.68 26.06
CA LYS A 5 1.40 48.39 27.11
C LYS A 5 1.26 47.71 28.47
N ILE A 6 0.05 47.25 28.81
CA ILE A 6 -0.23 46.54 30.07
C ILE A 6 0.55 45.21 30.12
N LEU A 7 0.52 44.43 29.03
CA LEU A 7 1.29 43.19 28.92
C LEU A 7 2.81 43.43 29.03
N PHE A 8 3.31 44.50 28.40
CA PHE A 8 4.73 44.84 28.45
C PHE A 8 5.17 45.28 29.85
N GLN A 9 4.33 46.04 30.56
CA GLN A 9 4.59 46.44 31.94
C GLN A 9 4.57 45.23 32.88
N PHE A 10 3.60 44.33 32.73
CA PHE A 10 3.54 43.08 33.49
C PHE A 10 4.80 42.21 33.28
N PHE A 11 5.32 42.17 32.05
CA PHE A 11 6.55 41.45 31.73
C PHE A 11 7.77 42.07 32.44
N LEU A 12 7.93 43.39 32.38
CA LEU A 12 9.00 44.13 33.05
C LEU A 12 9.00 43.93 34.56
N GLU A 13 7.83 43.97 35.20
CA GLU A 13 7.68 43.77 36.65
C GLU A 13 8.10 42.36 37.10
N ASN A 14 7.95 41.36 36.23
CA ASN A 14 8.19 39.95 36.55
C ASN A 14 9.41 39.35 35.85
N ILE A 15 10.30 40.17 35.29
CA ILE A 15 11.39 39.73 34.41
C ILE A 15 12.31 38.66 35.04
N ARG A 16 12.54 38.72 36.36
CA ARG A 16 13.33 37.69 37.08
C ARG A 16 12.70 36.30 37.02
N LEU A 17 11.37 36.20 37.12
CA LEU A 17 10.67 34.92 37.03
C LEU A 17 10.71 34.35 35.61
N PHE A 18 10.58 35.21 34.60
CA PHE A 18 10.74 34.81 33.20
C PHE A 18 12.15 34.30 32.91
N LEU A 19 13.18 34.97 33.42
CA LEU A 19 14.58 34.54 33.26
C LEU A 19 14.85 33.19 33.94
N ILE A 20 14.39 33.00 35.17
CA ILE A 20 14.54 31.72 35.90
C ILE A 20 13.79 30.59 35.18
N SER A 21 12.56 30.85 34.73
CA SER A 21 11.79 29.85 33.98
C SER A 21 12.49 29.48 32.68
N PHE A 22 13.03 30.47 31.96
CA PHE A 22 13.77 30.24 30.71
C PHE A 22 15.03 29.40 30.91
N THR A 23 15.82 29.64 31.96
CA THR A 23 17.02 28.85 32.23
C THR A 23 16.67 27.41 32.61
N ILE A 24 15.68 27.22 33.49
CA ILE A 24 15.22 25.88 33.89
C ILE A 24 14.67 25.10 32.68
N THR A 25 13.83 25.72 31.86
CA THR A 25 13.27 25.03 30.68
C THR A 25 14.35 24.63 29.69
N ASN A 26 15.36 25.48 29.44
CA ASN A 26 16.44 25.15 28.52
C ASN A 26 17.34 24.03 29.07
N ILE A 27 17.61 23.99 30.38
CA ILE A 27 18.36 22.88 31.00
C ILE A 27 17.60 21.56 30.82
N VAL A 28 16.30 21.53 31.14
CA VAL A 28 15.46 20.34 30.98
C VAL A 28 15.43 19.89 29.51
N LEU A 29 15.28 20.83 28.57
CA LEU A 29 15.19 20.50 27.16
C LEU A 29 16.53 20.05 26.57
N LEU A 30 17.64 20.59 27.05
CA LEU A 30 18.98 20.15 26.69
C LEU A 30 19.24 18.73 27.20
N SER A 31 18.85 18.44 28.44
CA SER A 31 18.90 17.07 28.97
C SER A 31 18.05 16.11 28.15
N PHE A 32 16.82 16.50 27.78
CA PHE A 32 15.96 15.72 26.90
C PHE A 32 16.62 15.47 25.53
N TYR A 33 17.20 16.51 24.92
CA TYR A 33 17.87 16.42 23.62
C TYR A 33 19.09 15.49 23.62
N LEU A 34 19.76 15.31 24.77
CA LEU A 34 20.89 14.38 24.91
C LEU A 34 20.45 12.93 25.16
N ILE A 35 19.30 12.72 25.81
CA ILE A 35 18.80 11.38 26.15
C ILE A 35 18.06 10.74 24.98
N VAL A 36 17.40 11.55 24.15
CA VAL A 36 16.55 11.05 23.06
C VAL A 36 17.38 10.52 21.90
N ASP A 37 17.03 9.30 21.48
CA ASP A 37 17.61 8.66 20.30
C ASP A 37 17.38 9.53 19.05
N ARG A 38 18.43 9.66 18.24
CA ARG A 38 18.38 10.38 16.96
C ARG A 38 17.70 9.50 15.92
N GLU A 39 16.84 10.10 15.11
CA GLU A 39 16.20 9.42 13.98
C GLU A 39 16.56 10.13 12.67
N TYR A 40 16.84 9.34 11.65
CA TYR A 40 17.21 9.75 10.30
C TYR A 40 16.10 9.36 9.33
N GLU A 41 15.75 10.30 8.46
CA GLU A 41 14.66 10.13 7.49
C GLU A 41 15.23 9.89 6.09
N SER A 42 14.79 8.81 5.44
CA SER A 42 14.91 8.63 4.00
C SER A 42 13.54 8.83 3.36
N ARG A 43 13.48 9.64 2.30
CA ARG A 43 12.25 9.96 1.58
C ARG A 43 12.34 9.48 0.14
N ALA A 44 11.28 8.84 -0.32
CA ALA A 44 11.04 8.53 -1.73
C ALA A 44 9.68 9.09 -2.17
N ARG A 45 9.59 9.57 -3.41
CA ARG A 45 8.34 10.07 -4.01
C ARG A 45 8.09 9.34 -5.31
N ILE A 46 6.90 8.77 -5.42
CA ILE A 46 6.51 7.96 -6.57
C ILE A 46 5.15 8.41 -7.11
N LEU A 47 4.93 8.12 -8.38
CA LEU A 47 3.68 8.32 -9.08
C LEU A 47 3.26 6.99 -9.74
N PRO A 48 1.96 6.69 -9.82
CA PRO A 48 1.50 5.62 -10.72
C PRO A 48 1.91 5.97 -12.14
N SER A 49 2.56 5.04 -12.85
CA SER A 49 2.87 5.26 -14.25
C SER A 49 1.57 5.27 -15.04
N GLU A 50 1.11 6.45 -15.49
CA GLU A 50 -0.03 6.58 -16.39
C GLU A 50 0.40 6.20 -17.82
N ARG A 51 0.72 4.93 -18.03
CA ARG A 51 0.57 4.34 -19.35
C ARG A 51 -0.81 3.71 -19.44
N SER A 52 -1.83 4.58 -19.43
CA SER A 52 -3.05 4.22 -20.13
C SER A 52 -2.64 4.01 -21.58
N ASN A 53 -2.52 2.75 -22.00
CA ASN A 53 -2.61 2.46 -23.40
C ASN A 53 -4.00 2.95 -23.82
N ASN A 54 -4.06 4.18 -24.33
CA ASN A 54 -5.10 4.63 -25.24
C ASN A 54 -5.00 3.74 -26.48
N VAL A 55 -5.36 2.46 -26.33
CA VAL A 55 -6.00 1.75 -27.43
C VAL A 55 -7.42 2.27 -27.38
N ILE A 56 -7.65 3.27 -28.23
CA ILE A 56 -8.98 3.69 -28.63
C ILE A 56 -9.73 2.42 -29.01
N ASN A 57 -10.60 1.94 -28.13
CA ASN A 57 -11.42 0.77 -28.39
C ASN A 57 -12.60 1.24 -29.26
N LEU A 58 -12.33 1.41 -30.55
CA LEU A 58 -13.29 1.85 -31.56
C LEU A 58 -14.19 0.68 -32.01
N SER A 59 -14.92 0.09 -31.07
CA SER A 59 -15.87 -0.99 -31.36
C SER A 59 -17.04 -1.00 -30.39
N SER A 60 -17.72 0.14 -30.22
CA SER A 60 -19.11 0.31 -29.73
C SER A 60 -19.59 -0.41 -28.44
N PHE A 61 -18.74 -1.13 -27.72
CA PHE A 61 -19.08 -1.94 -26.54
C PHE A 61 -18.30 -1.57 -25.27
N GLY A 62 -17.39 -0.60 -25.34
CA GLY A 62 -16.74 -0.03 -24.15
C GLY A 62 -17.71 0.61 -23.13
N SER A 63 -19.00 0.78 -23.47
CA SER A 63 -20.05 1.35 -22.60
C SER A 63 -20.93 0.33 -21.86
N PHE A 64 -20.85 -0.97 -22.19
CA PHE A 64 -21.75 -1.99 -21.61
C PHE A 64 -21.07 -2.95 -20.62
N LEU A 65 -19.74 -2.95 -20.57
CA LEU A 65 -19.04 -3.45 -19.40
C LEU A 65 -19.06 -2.35 -18.33
N PRO A 66 -19.20 -2.67 -17.03
CA PRO A 66 -18.89 -1.71 -15.98
C PRO A 66 -17.36 -1.48 -16.01
N THR A 67 -16.91 -0.71 -16.99
CA THR A 67 -15.61 -0.06 -16.98
C THR A 67 -15.73 1.13 -16.02
N THR A 68 -15.89 0.79 -14.74
CA THR A 68 -15.31 1.61 -13.67
C THR A 68 -13.79 1.53 -13.68
N VAL A 69 -13.17 1.46 -14.86
CA VAL A 69 -11.89 2.12 -15.08
C VAL A 69 -12.26 3.57 -15.36
N LEU A 70 -12.79 4.19 -14.30
CA LEU A 70 -12.61 5.59 -14.04
C LEU A 70 -11.15 5.88 -14.39
N LYS A 71 -10.89 6.99 -15.08
CA LYS A 71 -9.63 7.71 -14.93
C LYS A 71 -9.31 7.66 -13.43
N ASP A 72 -8.41 6.78 -12.97
CA ASP A 72 -8.47 6.32 -11.59
C ASP A 72 -7.48 7.15 -10.75
N PRO A 73 -7.92 8.23 -10.09
CA PRO A 73 -7.12 8.86 -9.05
C PRO A 73 -6.86 7.88 -7.89
N ARG A 74 -7.38 6.64 -7.91
CA ARG A 74 -7.08 5.60 -6.93
C ARG A 74 -5.75 4.86 -7.18
N GLY A 75 -5.08 5.03 -8.33
CA GLY A 75 -3.78 4.38 -8.59
C GLY A 75 -2.76 4.60 -7.45
N GLY A 76 -2.61 5.84 -6.99
CA GLY A 76 -1.73 6.17 -5.87
C GLY A 76 -2.27 5.74 -4.50
N GLN A 77 -3.60 5.67 -4.34
CA GLN A 77 -4.22 5.14 -3.11
C GLN A 77 -3.94 3.65 -2.96
N ILE A 78 -3.97 2.88 -4.06
CA ILE A 78 -3.65 1.45 -4.08
C ILE A 78 -2.23 1.23 -3.59
N PHE A 79 -1.25 2.00 -4.07
CA PHE A 79 0.14 1.88 -3.61
C PHE A 79 0.25 2.12 -2.11
N SER A 80 -0.39 3.18 -1.60
CA SER A 80 -0.38 3.47 -0.16
C SER A 80 -1.06 2.37 0.68
N THR A 81 -2.04 1.67 0.10
CA THR A 81 -2.77 0.58 0.75
C THR A 81 -1.96 -0.71 0.73
N ILE A 82 -1.27 -1.01 -0.38
CA ILE A 82 -0.36 -2.14 -0.51
C ILE A 82 0.76 -2.02 0.52
N ILE A 83 1.44 -0.88 0.61
CA ILE A 83 2.55 -0.70 1.57
C ILE A 83 2.06 -0.86 3.02
N LYS A 84 0.82 -0.46 3.34
CA LYS A 84 0.25 -0.61 4.70
C LYS A 84 -0.23 -2.04 5.02
N SER A 85 -0.33 -2.89 4.01
CA SER A 85 -0.84 -4.26 4.14
C SER A 85 0.14 -5.16 4.89
N GLN A 86 -0.38 -6.19 5.55
CA GLN A 86 0.46 -7.16 6.26
C GLN A 86 1.21 -8.10 5.32
N SER A 87 0.61 -8.46 4.18
CA SER A 87 1.23 -9.29 3.15
C SER A 87 2.49 -8.63 2.60
N PHE A 88 2.42 -7.34 2.27
CA PHE A 88 3.57 -6.58 1.80
C PHE A 88 4.77 -6.66 2.75
N TYR A 89 4.55 -6.46 4.05
CA TYR A 89 5.64 -6.58 5.03
C TYR A 89 6.12 -8.01 5.26
N LYS A 90 5.30 -9.02 4.94
CA LYS A 90 5.73 -10.41 4.94
C LYS A 90 6.74 -10.64 3.83
N ASP A 91 6.45 -10.15 2.63
CA ASP A 91 7.32 -10.29 1.46
C ASP A 91 8.61 -9.48 1.65
N LEU A 92 8.49 -8.22 2.09
CA LEU A 92 9.64 -7.36 2.45
C LEU A 92 10.53 -8.03 3.52
N SER A 93 9.94 -8.72 4.49
CA SER A 93 10.71 -9.37 5.57
C SER A 93 11.57 -10.55 5.09
N GLN A 94 11.22 -11.14 3.93
CA GLN A 94 11.95 -12.24 3.31
C GLN A 94 13.13 -11.76 2.45
N GLU A 95 13.20 -10.46 2.14
CA GLU A 95 14.32 -9.91 1.36
C GLU A 95 15.66 -10.10 2.09
N ILE A 96 16.69 -10.38 1.31
CA ILE A 96 18.03 -10.65 1.81
C ILE A 96 18.81 -9.34 1.85
N VAL A 97 19.34 -9.02 3.02
CA VAL A 97 20.26 -7.91 3.23
C VAL A 97 21.66 -8.46 3.44
N SER A 98 22.60 -7.98 2.63
CA SER A 98 24.02 -8.28 2.77
C SER A 98 24.67 -7.18 3.59
N THR A 99 25.12 -7.49 4.80
CA THR A 99 25.92 -6.56 5.63
C THR A 99 27.18 -7.29 6.07
N GLY A 100 28.35 -6.80 5.64
CA GLY A 100 29.63 -7.29 6.13
C GLY A 100 30.02 -8.72 5.71
N GLY A 101 29.49 -9.23 4.59
CA GLY A 101 29.85 -10.56 4.05
C GLY A 101 28.93 -11.70 4.50
N GLU A 102 27.98 -11.45 5.40
CA GLU A 102 26.92 -12.39 5.75
C GLU A 102 25.58 -11.91 5.18
N SER A 103 24.85 -12.82 4.53
CA SER A 103 23.49 -12.59 4.06
C SER A 103 22.49 -12.98 5.15
N LYS A 104 21.70 -12.01 5.63
CA LYS A 104 20.61 -12.26 6.59
C LYS A 104 19.29 -11.78 5.98
N THR A 105 18.20 -12.46 6.31
CA THR A 105 16.87 -11.94 5.97
C THR A 105 16.61 -10.65 6.74
N LEU A 106 15.92 -9.69 6.10
CA LEU A 106 15.58 -8.42 6.72
C LEU A 106 14.81 -8.64 8.03
N HIS A 107 13.96 -9.67 8.08
CA HIS A 107 13.29 -10.10 9.32
C HIS A 107 14.28 -10.35 10.46
N ASN A 108 15.27 -11.22 10.23
CA ASN A 108 16.23 -11.60 11.26
C ASN A 108 17.14 -10.43 11.64
N PHE A 109 17.53 -9.63 10.64
CA PHE A 109 18.30 -8.41 10.86
C PHE A 109 17.56 -7.44 11.80
N LEU A 110 16.27 -7.18 11.56
CA LEU A 110 15.49 -6.28 12.41
C LEU A 110 15.20 -6.84 13.80
N LEU A 111 15.01 -8.16 13.93
CA LEU A 111 14.87 -8.81 15.24
C LEU A 111 16.12 -8.64 16.09
N GLU A 112 17.30 -8.74 15.48
CA GLU A 112 18.60 -8.53 16.11
C GLU A 112 18.82 -7.05 16.44
N TYR A 113 18.65 -6.17 15.46
CA TYR A 113 18.87 -4.72 15.61
C TYR A 113 18.00 -4.08 16.69
N TYR A 114 16.72 -4.47 16.77
CA TYR A 114 15.77 -3.94 17.76
C TYR A 114 15.60 -4.82 19.02
N ASN A 115 16.41 -5.88 19.19
CA ASN A 115 16.35 -6.81 20.32
C ASN A 115 14.93 -7.37 20.57
N LEU A 116 14.22 -7.78 19.51
CA LEU A 116 12.81 -8.19 19.58
C LEU A 116 12.60 -9.70 19.78
N LYS A 117 13.68 -10.50 19.72
CA LYS A 117 13.63 -11.96 19.87
C LYS A 117 12.84 -12.37 21.11
N VAL A 118 11.93 -13.33 20.95
CA VAL A 118 11.13 -13.83 22.07
C VAL A 118 12.05 -14.60 23.02
N LYS A 119 12.22 -14.11 24.26
CA LYS A 119 12.88 -14.90 25.32
C LYS A 119 11.97 -16.08 25.65
N GLU A 120 12.43 -17.30 25.41
CA GLU A 120 11.71 -18.52 25.77
C GLU A 120 11.29 -18.47 27.25
N LYS A 121 9.99 -18.53 27.51
CA LYS A 121 9.50 -18.69 28.88
C LYS A 121 9.60 -20.15 29.25
N SER A 122 10.65 -20.53 29.98
CA SER A 122 10.73 -21.81 30.68
C SER A 122 9.69 -21.84 31.83
N GLY A 123 8.46 -22.23 31.50
CA GLY A 123 7.35 -22.27 32.45
C GLY A 123 6.50 -23.51 32.24
N ARG A 124 6.69 -24.51 33.10
CA ARG A 124 5.83 -25.70 33.23
C ARG A 124 4.39 -25.23 33.48
N GLN A 125 3.53 -25.28 32.47
CA GLN A 125 2.09 -25.07 32.64
C GLN A 125 1.32 -26.33 32.29
N LYS A 126 0.62 -26.86 33.32
CA LYS A 126 -0.35 -27.96 33.26
C LYS A 126 -1.23 -27.85 32.01
N LYS A 127 -1.24 -28.90 31.19
CA LYS A 127 -1.99 -28.95 29.93
C LYS A 127 -3.41 -29.44 30.18
N THR A 128 -4.40 -28.65 29.78
CA THR A 128 -5.80 -29.06 29.61
C THR A 128 -6.02 -29.48 28.15
N THR A 129 -7.07 -30.26 27.88
CA THR A 129 -7.35 -30.90 26.58
C THR A 129 -7.52 -29.92 25.42
N HIS A 130 -7.91 -28.66 25.67
CA HIS A 130 -7.93 -27.59 24.65
C HIS A 130 -6.53 -27.09 24.25
N LYS A 131 -5.53 -27.26 25.12
CA LYS A 131 -4.12 -26.89 24.83
C LYS A 131 -3.44 -27.91 23.92
N PHE A 132 -3.93 -29.15 23.87
CA PHE A 132 -3.39 -30.19 22.98
C PHE A 132 -3.67 -29.88 21.50
N LEU A 133 -4.86 -29.35 21.17
CA LEU A 133 -5.19 -28.93 19.80
C LEU A 133 -4.38 -27.70 19.34
N LEU A 134 -4.00 -26.82 20.27
CA LEU A 134 -3.11 -25.69 20.02
C LEU A 134 -1.62 -26.12 19.95
N ASP A 135 -1.23 -27.17 20.66
CA ASP A 135 0.13 -27.74 20.61
C ASP A 135 0.36 -28.54 19.30
N SER A 136 -0.68 -29.18 18.73
CA SER A 136 -0.59 -29.82 17.40
C SER A 136 -0.47 -28.82 16.25
N TYR A 137 -0.86 -27.55 16.48
CA TYR A 137 -0.63 -26.41 15.58
C TYR A 137 0.66 -25.67 15.98
N SER A 138 1.74 -26.44 16.16
CA SER A 138 3.14 -26.02 16.08
C SER A 138 3.55 -24.86 17.02
N LEU A 139 4.10 -25.20 18.19
CA LEU A 139 4.79 -24.25 19.08
C LEU A 139 5.89 -23.44 18.33
N ASP A 140 6.54 -24.02 17.31
CA ASP A 140 7.51 -23.34 16.43
C ASP A 140 6.87 -22.24 15.54
N ASN A 141 5.62 -22.43 15.08
CA ASN A 141 4.92 -21.41 14.29
C ASN A 141 4.37 -20.28 15.16
N LYS A 142 4.11 -20.54 16.45
CA LYS A 142 3.58 -19.53 17.37
C LYS A 142 4.61 -18.45 17.65
N ASP A 143 5.87 -18.81 17.89
CA ASP A 143 6.93 -17.85 18.18
C ASP A 143 7.29 -17.02 16.94
N LYS A 144 7.40 -17.66 15.76
CA LYS A 144 7.61 -16.95 14.47
C LYS A 144 6.48 -15.95 14.15
N ASN A 145 5.22 -16.33 14.37
CA ASN A 145 4.09 -15.42 14.17
C ASN A 145 4.07 -14.25 15.17
N ILE A 146 4.49 -14.49 16.42
CA ILE A 146 4.62 -13.44 17.43
C ILE A 146 5.75 -12.48 17.05
N GLU A 147 6.91 -12.99 16.63
CA GLU A 147 8.04 -12.18 16.16
C GLU A 147 7.68 -11.33 14.95
N PHE A 148 7.03 -11.92 13.95
CA PHE A 148 6.50 -11.18 12.81
C PHE A 148 5.53 -10.08 13.23
N SER A 149 4.61 -10.36 14.16
CA SER A 149 3.65 -9.34 14.63
C SER A 149 4.33 -8.15 15.31
N LYS A 150 5.46 -8.36 16.00
CA LYS A 150 6.25 -7.28 16.60
C LYS A 150 6.94 -6.44 15.53
N VAL A 151 7.57 -7.09 14.56
CA VAL A 151 8.24 -6.42 13.43
C VAL A 151 7.24 -5.62 12.60
N TYR A 152 6.08 -6.18 12.28
CA TYR A 152 5.00 -5.47 11.59
C TYR A 152 4.53 -4.22 12.36
N LYS A 153 4.39 -4.32 13.69
CA LYS A 153 4.06 -3.15 14.53
C LYS A 153 5.15 -2.08 14.51
N LEU A 154 6.43 -2.48 14.44
CA LEU A 154 7.52 -1.51 14.28
C LEU A 154 7.44 -0.79 12.95
N TYR A 155 7.24 -1.53 11.84
CA TYR A 155 7.06 -0.92 10.53
C TYR A 155 5.92 0.10 10.52
N LYS A 156 4.74 -0.32 10.96
CA LYS A 156 3.53 0.49 10.91
C LYS A 156 3.57 1.74 11.80
N ASN A 157 4.16 1.63 12.99
CA ASN A 157 4.04 2.68 14.01
C ASN A 157 5.27 3.59 14.11
N ARG A 158 6.43 3.14 13.63
CA ARG A 158 7.70 3.85 13.83
C ARG A 158 8.50 4.01 12.56
N LEU A 159 8.70 2.93 11.81
CA LEU A 159 9.68 2.94 10.73
C LEU A 159 9.15 3.54 9.44
N VAL A 160 7.89 3.31 9.08
CA VAL A 160 7.36 3.68 7.76
C VAL A 160 6.13 4.56 7.90
N SER A 161 6.17 5.72 7.25
CA SER A 161 5.02 6.60 7.06
C SER A 161 4.75 6.77 5.58
N VAL A 162 3.54 6.46 5.15
CA VAL A 162 3.11 6.63 3.75
C VAL A 162 1.96 7.62 3.67
N ARG A 163 2.17 8.67 2.88
CA ARG A 163 1.18 9.71 2.60
C ARG A 163 0.88 9.74 1.10
N TYR A 164 -0.41 9.71 0.78
CA TYR A 164 -0.90 9.91 -0.57
C TYR A 164 -1.53 11.31 -0.66
N GLU A 165 -1.14 12.08 -1.66
CA GLU A 165 -1.67 13.40 -1.92
C GLU A 165 -2.65 13.35 -3.10
N GLN A 166 -3.95 13.53 -2.81
CA GLN A 166 -5.04 13.40 -3.80
C GLN A 166 -4.92 14.37 -4.99
N LEU A 167 -4.40 15.57 -4.77
CA LEU A 167 -4.31 16.61 -5.79
C LEU A 167 -3.22 16.32 -6.82
N THR A 168 -2.07 15.83 -6.36
CA THR A 168 -0.89 15.59 -7.21
C THR A 168 -0.78 14.13 -7.65
N GLY A 169 -1.52 13.21 -7.01
CA GLY A 169 -1.39 11.77 -7.22
C GLY A 169 -0.12 11.17 -6.62
N ILE A 170 0.72 11.99 -5.99
CA ILE A 170 2.04 11.58 -5.50
C ILE A 170 1.90 10.78 -4.21
N VAL A 171 2.62 9.67 -4.14
CA VAL A 171 2.81 8.89 -2.92
C VAL A 171 4.19 9.22 -2.36
N THR A 172 4.22 9.74 -1.13
CA THR A 172 5.45 9.97 -0.38
C THR A 172 5.65 8.85 0.62
N ILE A 173 6.79 8.18 0.54
CA ILE A 173 7.22 7.15 1.48
C ILE A 173 8.34 7.75 2.32
N ASN A 174 8.15 7.79 3.64
CA ASN A 174 9.13 8.26 4.60
C ASN A 174 9.53 7.09 5.49
N VAL A 175 10.84 6.86 5.61
CA VAL A 175 11.40 5.80 6.45
C VAL A 175 12.27 6.42 7.54
N PHE A 176 12.02 6.05 8.80
CA PHE A 176 12.71 6.56 9.98
C PHE A 176 13.47 5.44 10.69
N THR A 177 14.77 5.59 10.83
CA THR A 177 15.62 4.65 11.58
C THR A 177 16.71 5.39 12.34
N LYS A 178 17.46 4.68 13.20
CA LYS A 178 18.55 5.26 13.99
C LYS A 178 19.82 5.56 13.19
N GLU A 179 19.94 5.01 11.99
CA GLU A 179 21.13 5.14 11.14
C GLU A 179 20.73 5.60 9.73
N PRO A 180 21.43 6.58 9.15
CA PRO A 180 21.08 7.11 7.83
C PRO A 180 21.15 6.04 6.73
N MET A 181 22.14 5.15 6.81
CA MET A 181 22.31 4.03 5.86
C MET A 181 21.13 3.06 5.91
N LEU A 182 20.68 2.71 7.12
CA LEU A 182 19.55 1.79 7.28
C LEU A 182 18.24 2.41 6.78
N SER A 183 18.03 3.71 7.01
CA SER A 183 16.86 4.42 6.46
C SER A 183 16.87 4.42 4.93
N HIS A 184 18.02 4.68 4.31
CA HIS A 184 18.16 4.68 2.85
C HIS A 184 17.90 3.28 2.27
N LEU A 185 18.61 2.27 2.78
CA LEU A 185 18.48 0.89 2.35
C LEU A 185 17.04 0.38 2.50
N LEU A 186 16.40 0.62 3.65
CA LEU A 186 15.04 0.16 3.89
C LEU A 186 14.04 0.84 2.95
N ALA A 187 14.23 2.12 2.62
CA ALA A 187 13.40 2.82 1.64
C ALA A 187 13.59 2.28 0.21
N GLU A 188 14.82 1.92 -0.16
CA GLU A 188 15.13 1.26 -1.45
C GLU A 188 14.48 -0.11 -1.56
N LEU A 189 14.60 -0.94 -0.51
CA LEU A 189 13.96 -2.24 -0.43
C LEU A 189 12.43 -2.12 -0.52
N ILE A 190 11.81 -1.20 0.24
CA ILE A 190 10.37 -0.95 0.14
C ILE A 190 9.94 -0.57 -1.28
N LEU A 191 10.73 0.26 -1.97
CA LEU A 191 10.41 0.67 -3.34
C LEU A 191 10.50 -0.53 -4.30
N LYS A 192 11.54 -1.35 -4.16
CA LYS A 192 11.74 -2.55 -4.96
C LYS A 192 10.65 -3.60 -4.72
N THR A 193 10.36 -3.94 -3.46
CA THR A 193 9.27 -4.86 -3.13
C THR A 193 7.93 -4.33 -3.65
N LEU A 194 7.72 -3.01 -3.63
CA LEU A 194 6.50 -2.42 -4.18
C LEU A 194 6.42 -2.62 -5.70
N GLU A 195 7.52 -2.43 -6.42
CA GLU A 195 7.57 -2.71 -7.86
C GLU A 195 7.28 -4.18 -8.16
N ASP A 196 7.98 -5.09 -7.48
CA ASP A 196 7.82 -6.54 -7.66
C ASP A 196 6.37 -7.00 -7.37
N THR A 197 5.78 -6.52 -6.26
CA THR A 197 4.39 -6.85 -5.92
C THR A 197 3.41 -6.32 -6.95
N LEU A 198 3.60 -5.11 -7.49
CA LEU A 198 2.73 -4.57 -8.54
C LEU A 198 2.84 -5.37 -9.84
N VAL A 199 4.05 -5.80 -10.22
CA VAL A 199 4.27 -6.67 -11.37
C VAL A 199 3.52 -7.99 -11.18
N GLU A 200 3.64 -8.62 -10.00
CA GLU A 200 2.97 -9.88 -9.69
C GLU A 200 1.45 -9.74 -9.76
N TYR A 201 0.87 -8.71 -9.13
CA TYR A 201 -0.57 -8.42 -9.22
C TYR A 201 -1.04 -8.23 -10.66
N HIS A 202 -0.24 -7.56 -11.50
CA HIS A 202 -0.58 -7.38 -12.90
C HIS A 202 -0.59 -8.72 -13.66
N ILE A 203 0.44 -9.54 -13.47
CA ILE A 203 0.53 -10.87 -14.09
C ILE A 203 -0.65 -11.74 -13.66
N GLU A 204 -0.98 -11.76 -12.37
CA GLU A 204 -2.10 -12.53 -11.84
C GLU A 204 -3.42 -12.06 -12.44
N SER A 205 -3.67 -10.75 -12.45
CA SER A 205 -4.89 -10.17 -13.03
C SER A 205 -5.05 -10.51 -14.52
N LYS A 206 -3.96 -10.47 -15.30
CA LYS A 206 -3.98 -10.85 -16.72
C LYS A 206 -4.28 -12.33 -16.91
N LYS A 207 -3.66 -13.19 -16.09
CA LYS A 207 -3.93 -14.63 -16.11
C LYS A 207 -5.40 -14.93 -15.78
N THR A 208 -5.94 -14.35 -14.71
CA THR A 208 -7.34 -14.52 -14.34
C THR A 208 -8.28 -14.04 -15.45
N ASN A 209 -7.98 -12.91 -16.09
CA ASN A 209 -8.79 -12.41 -17.20
C ASN A 209 -8.74 -13.35 -18.42
N LYS A 210 -7.56 -13.90 -18.73
CA LYS A 210 -7.41 -14.90 -19.80
C LYS A 210 -8.22 -16.16 -19.50
N ASP A 211 -8.10 -16.70 -18.29
CA ASP A 211 -8.85 -17.90 -17.86
C ASP A 211 -10.36 -17.65 -17.92
N PHE A 212 -10.80 -16.44 -17.56
CA PHE A 212 -12.19 -16.02 -17.71
C PHE A 212 -12.62 -16.00 -19.18
N ILE A 213 -11.87 -15.37 -20.08
CA ILE A 213 -12.20 -15.33 -21.52
C ILE A 213 -12.27 -16.74 -22.10
N LEU A 214 -11.30 -17.61 -21.80
CA LEU A 214 -11.28 -19.00 -22.24
C LEU A 214 -12.55 -19.75 -21.79
N SER A 215 -12.94 -19.61 -20.52
CA SER A 215 -14.17 -20.25 -20.02
C SER A 215 -15.43 -19.76 -20.74
N ARG A 216 -15.43 -18.51 -21.22
CA ARG A 216 -16.55 -17.92 -21.97
C ARG A 216 -16.55 -18.41 -23.42
N VAL A 217 -15.37 -18.57 -24.03
CA VAL A 217 -15.21 -19.18 -25.36
C VAL A 217 -15.79 -20.60 -25.33
N ASP A 218 -15.34 -21.43 -24.40
CA ASP A 218 -15.82 -22.82 -24.28
C ASP A 218 -17.35 -22.89 -24.13
N LYS A 219 -17.92 -21.99 -23.33
CA LYS A 219 -19.37 -21.92 -23.13
C LYS A 219 -20.11 -21.50 -24.41
N VAL A 220 -19.61 -20.47 -25.10
CA VAL A 220 -20.25 -19.96 -26.33
C VAL A 220 -20.11 -20.96 -27.48
N GLU A 221 -18.99 -21.69 -27.57
CA GLU A 221 -18.82 -22.77 -28.54
C GLU A 221 -19.83 -23.89 -28.31
N ASN A 222 -20.04 -24.32 -27.06
CA ASN A 222 -21.03 -25.34 -26.75
C ASN A 222 -22.47 -24.86 -27.05
N ASP A 223 -22.81 -23.62 -26.66
CA ASP A 223 -24.11 -23.03 -26.99
C ASP A 223 -24.33 -22.93 -28.52
N LEU A 224 -23.26 -22.67 -29.29
CA LEU A 224 -23.32 -22.63 -30.76
C LEU A 224 -23.53 -24.02 -31.35
N ARG A 225 -22.81 -25.05 -30.85
CA ARG A 225 -23.01 -26.45 -31.26
C ARG A 225 -24.42 -26.93 -30.99
N ASP A 226 -24.99 -26.60 -29.83
CA ASP A 226 -26.37 -26.96 -29.49
C ASP A 226 -27.37 -26.32 -30.48
N LEU A 227 -27.16 -25.05 -30.85
CA LEU A 227 -27.98 -24.36 -31.86
C LEU A 227 -27.81 -24.94 -33.27
N GLU A 228 -26.58 -25.32 -33.64
CA GLU A 228 -26.30 -25.99 -34.91
C GLU A 228 -27.01 -27.36 -34.98
N GLU A 229 -26.98 -28.14 -33.90
CA GLU A 229 -27.72 -29.39 -33.82
C GLU A 229 -29.23 -29.19 -33.91
N ASP A 230 -29.78 -28.20 -33.20
CA ASP A 230 -31.20 -27.87 -33.27
C ASP A 230 -31.60 -27.39 -34.66
N TYR A 231 -30.74 -26.65 -35.34
CA TYR A 231 -30.92 -26.24 -36.73
C TYR A 231 -30.94 -27.44 -37.68
N VAL A 232 -30.01 -28.39 -37.53
CA VAL A 232 -30.01 -29.64 -38.32
C VAL A 232 -31.27 -30.46 -38.06
N LYS A 233 -31.65 -30.68 -36.80
CA LYS A 233 -32.89 -31.40 -36.43
C LYS A 233 -34.14 -30.73 -37.00
N PHE A 234 -34.18 -29.40 -36.99
CA PHE A 234 -35.27 -28.62 -37.57
C PHE A 234 -35.36 -28.81 -39.10
N LEU A 235 -34.22 -28.82 -39.81
CA LEU A 235 -34.17 -29.07 -41.25
C LEU A 235 -34.60 -30.51 -41.60
N ASP A 236 -34.11 -31.50 -40.86
CA ASP A 236 -34.45 -32.91 -41.07
C ASP A 236 -35.94 -33.20 -40.84
N SER A 237 -36.53 -32.58 -39.82
CA SER A 237 -37.96 -32.77 -39.50
C SER A 237 -38.90 -32.11 -40.52
N ASN A 238 -38.39 -31.16 -41.30
CA ASN A 238 -39.19 -30.30 -42.19
C ASN A 238 -38.78 -30.43 -43.67
N GLN A 239 -38.23 -31.57 -44.06
CA GLN A 239 -37.85 -31.87 -45.44
C GLN A 239 -39.04 -31.62 -46.40
N ASN A 240 -38.80 -30.85 -47.47
CA ASN A 240 -39.78 -30.46 -48.50
C ASN A 240 -40.96 -29.58 -48.04
N THR A 241 -40.90 -28.96 -46.86
CA THR A 241 -41.93 -27.99 -46.43
C THR A 241 -41.54 -26.54 -46.80
N ASN A 242 -42.52 -25.75 -47.25
CA ASN A 242 -42.29 -24.36 -47.65
C ASN A 242 -43.38 -23.43 -47.09
N SER A 243 -43.63 -23.53 -45.78
CA SER A 243 -44.61 -22.68 -45.09
C SER A 243 -43.99 -21.35 -44.63
N PRO A 244 -44.79 -20.27 -44.48
CA PRO A 244 -44.33 -19.02 -43.88
C PRO A 244 -43.76 -19.19 -42.46
N PHE A 245 -44.32 -20.14 -41.69
CA PHE A 245 -43.82 -20.53 -40.37
C PHE A 245 -42.41 -21.12 -40.47
N PHE A 246 -42.20 -22.10 -41.35
CA PHE A 246 -40.88 -22.71 -41.58
C PHE A 246 -39.81 -21.67 -41.93
N ARG A 247 -40.12 -20.74 -42.86
CA ARG A 247 -39.19 -19.67 -43.27
C ARG A 247 -38.82 -18.76 -42.10
N THR A 248 -39.79 -18.39 -41.28
CA THR A 248 -39.60 -17.50 -40.14
C THR A 248 -38.73 -18.15 -39.07
N GLU A 249 -39.02 -19.42 -38.76
CA GLU A 249 -38.29 -20.18 -37.77
C GLU A 249 -36.85 -20.47 -38.21
N LYS A 250 -36.64 -20.79 -39.49
CA LYS A 250 -35.31 -20.90 -40.09
C LYS A 250 -34.49 -19.62 -39.89
N ILE A 251 -35.05 -18.46 -40.25
CA ILE A 251 -34.38 -17.16 -40.07
C ILE A 251 -34.10 -16.87 -38.59
N ARG A 252 -34.98 -17.31 -37.68
CA ARG A 252 -34.78 -17.16 -36.24
C ARG A 252 -33.55 -17.93 -35.76
N LEU A 253 -33.41 -19.20 -36.16
CA LEU A 253 -32.27 -20.05 -35.81
C LEU A 253 -30.97 -19.52 -36.44
N GLU A 254 -30.98 -19.16 -37.73
CA GLU A 254 -29.83 -18.54 -38.41
C GLU A 254 -29.38 -17.25 -37.72
N ARG A 255 -30.33 -16.41 -37.28
CA ARG A 255 -30.01 -15.19 -36.53
C ARG A 255 -29.37 -15.49 -35.18
N GLN A 256 -29.82 -16.54 -34.49
CA GLN A 256 -29.24 -16.94 -33.20
C GLN A 256 -27.82 -17.48 -33.38
N MET A 257 -27.60 -18.34 -34.38
CA MET A 257 -26.26 -18.85 -34.74
C MET A 257 -25.31 -17.70 -35.11
N ASN A 258 -25.70 -16.83 -36.04
CA ASN A 258 -24.90 -15.66 -36.44
C ASN A 258 -24.56 -14.74 -35.24
N GLY A 259 -25.50 -14.61 -34.29
CA GLY A 259 -25.28 -13.87 -33.05
C GLY A 259 -24.19 -14.50 -32.17
N LYS A 260 -24.20 -15.83 -32.03
CA LYS A 260 -23.21 -16.60 -31.27
C LYS A 260 -21.84 -16.61 -31.97
N GLU A 261 -21.79 -16.81 -33.28
CA GLU A 261 -20.55 -16.69 -34.07
C GLU A 261 -19.92 -15.30 -33.96
N SER A 262 -20.73 -14.24 -34.05
CA SER A 262 -20.23 -12.87 -33.87
C SER A 262 -19.66 -12.66 -32.46
N LEU A 263 -20.29 -13.23 -31.43
CA LEU A 263 -19.78 -13.19 -30.07
C LEU A 263 -18.46 -13.97 -29.93
N LEU A 264 -18.38 -15.17 -30.53
CA LEU A 264 -17.18 -16.00 -30.51
C LEU A 264 -15.98 -15.29 -31.15
N ASN A 265 -16.17 -14.72 -32.34
CA ASN A 265 -15.13 -13.95 -33.03
C ASN A 265 -14.62 -12.78 -32.18
N ARG A 266 -15.52 -12.09 -31.45
CA ARG A 266 -15.12 -11.01 -30.52
C ARG A 266 -14.28 -11.54 -29.36
N LEU A 267 -14.65 -12.68 -28.78
CA LEU A 267 -13.88 -13.30 -27.69
C LEU A 267 -12.48 -13.72 -28.14
N TYR A 268 -12.33 -14.23 -29.37
CA TYR A 268 -11.01 -14.52 -29.93
C TYR A 268 -10.17 -13.26 -30.13
N SER A 269 -10.75 -12.18 -30.67
CA SER A 269 -10.03 -10.89 -30.77
C SER A 269 -9.59 -10.36 -29.40
N GLU A 270 -10.44 -10.48 -28.38
CA GLU A 270 -10.10 -10.07 -27.02
C GLU A 270 -9.00 -10.95 -26.40
N LEU A 271 -9.03 -12.26 -26.67
CA LEU A 271 -7.98 -13.19 -26.25
C LEU A 271 -6.63 -12.84 -26.89
N GLU A 272 -6.62 -12.50 -28.18
CA GLU A 272 -5.41 -12.08 -28.89
C GLU A 272 -4.83 -10.79 -28.28
N ILE A 273 -5.68 -9.79 -28.02
CA ILE A 273 -5.28 -8.55 -27.33
C ILE A 273 -4.69 -8.87 -25.95
N ASN A 274 -5.40 -9.65 -25.12
CA ASN A 274 -4.94 -10.01 -23.79
C ASN A 274 -3.59 -10.77 -23.82
N SER A 275 -3.45 -11.72 -24.75
CA SER A 275 -2.21 -12.49 -24.91
C SER A 275 -1.05 -11.60 -25.36
N SER A 276 -1.31 -10.63 -26.24
CA SER A 276 -0.29 -9.66 -26.68
C SER A 276 0.17 -8.75 -25.54
N GLU A 277 -0.75 -8.33 -24.65
CA GLU A 277 -0.43 -7.54 -23.47
C GLU A 277 0.36 -8.34 -22.43
N GLN A 278 0.06 -9.64 -22.28
CA GLN A 278 0.83 -10.52 -21.39
C GLN A 278 2.31 -10.61 -21.80
N LEU A 279 2.64 -10.46 -23.09
CA LEU A 279 4.04 -10.45 -23.55
C LEU A 279 4.77 -9.14 -23.23
N ARG A 280 4.05 -8.09 -22.81
CA ARG A 280 4.60 -6.76 -22.47
C ARG A 280 4.90 -6.61 -20.97
N VAL A 281 5.32 -7.69 -20.28
CA VAL A 281 5.58 -7.71 -18.82
C VAL A 281 6.60 -6.66 -18.36
N ASN A 282 7.52 -6.22 -19.22
CA ASN A 282 8.60 -5.29 -18.87
C ASN A 282 8.17 -3.82 -18.71
N GLN A 283 6.90 -3.55 -18.38
CA GLN A 283 6.39 -2.21 -18.16
C GLN A 283 6.66 -1.76 -16.72
N THR A 284 7.24 -0.58 -16.56
CA THR A 284 7.37 0.09 -15.26
C THR A 284 6.00 0.60 -14.80
N PHE A 285 5.51 0.08 -13.67
CA PHE A 285 4.23 0.49 -13.08
C PHE A 285 4.34 1.72 -12.17
N ILE A 286 5.57 2.06 -11.79
CA ILE A 286 5.91 3.15 -10.88
C ILE A 286 6.81 4.12 -11.62
N ASP A 287 6.43 5.40 -11.65
CA ASP A 287 7.32 6.49 -12.04
C ASP A 287 7.97 7.06 -10.77
N VAL A 288 9.29 6.88 -10.63
CA VAL A 288 10.04 7.38 -9.48
C VAL A 288 10.37 8.86 -9.70
N ILE A 289 9.67 9.74 -8.98
CA ILE A 289 9.91 11.19 -9.01
C ILE A 289 11.20 11.50 -8.23
N GLU A 290 11.35 10.88 -7.06
CA GLU A 290 12.48 11.09 -6.16
C GLU A 290 12.92 9.74 -5.61
N GLN A 291 14.17 9.36 -5.91
CA GLN A 291 14.79 8.16 -5.35
C GLN A 291 15.00 8.32 -3.83
N PRO A 292 15.12 7.21 -3.07
CA PRO A 292 15.41 7.25 -1.65
C PRO A 292 16.59 8.16 -1.32
N THR A 293 16.35 9.19 -0.52
CA THR A 293 17.37 10.16 -0.14
C THR A 293 18.29 9.62 0.96
N PHE A 294 19.61 9.74 0.76
CA PHE A 294 20.58 9.50 1.83
C PHE A 294 20.76 10.79 2.63
N ASN A 295 19.99 10.93 3.71
CA ASN A 295 20.05 12.12 4.56
C ASN A 295 20.94 11.89 5.78
N GLU A 296 22.11 12.51 5.80
CA GLU A 296 23.01 12.50 6.96
C GLU A 296 22.54 13.40 8.10
N SER A 297 21.59 14.30 7.84
CA SER A 297 21.00 15.13 8.89
C SER A 297 19.88 14.38 9.60
N LYS A 298 19.86 14.48 10.94
CA LYS A 298 18.79 13.89 11.75
C LYS A 298 17.46 14.62 11.48
N SER A 299 16.38 13.86 11.40
CA SER A 299 15.01 14.38 11.31
C SER A 299 14.38 14.58 12.71
N TYR A 300 14.88 13.86 13.72
CA TYR A 300 14.44 14.03 15.10
C TYR A 300 15.59 13.81 16.11
N PRO A 301 15.64 14.55 17.23
CA PRO A 301 14.87 15.77 17.51
C PRO A 301 15.41 16.99 16.74
N ASN A 302 14.51 17.77 16.13
CA ASN A 302 14.88 18.98 15.40
C ASN A 302 15.20 20.13 16.37
N LEU A 303 16.40 20.71 16.25
CA LEU A 303 16.85 21.79 17.12
C LEU A 303 15.91 23.01 17.08
N SER A 304 15.40 23.34 15.89
CA SER A 304 14.53 24.51 15.70
C SER A 304 13.18 24.34 16.42
N THR A 305 12.55 23.18 16.31
CA THR A 305 11.24 22.92 16.94
C THR A 305 11.37 22.78 18.46
N THR A 306 12.46 22.17 18.93
CA THR A 306 12.73 22.06 20.36
C THR A 306 12.99 23.43 21.00
N LEU A 307 13.76 24.31 20.33
CA LEU A 307 13.96 25.69 20.77
C LEU A 307 12.67 26.51 20.75
N LEU A 308 11.84 26.38 19.72
CA LEU A 308 10.56 27.09 19.66
C LEU A 308 9.64 26.66 20.81
N LEU A 309 9.59 25.35 21.09
CA LEU A 309 8.83 24.82 22.21
C LEU A 309 9.36 25.31 23.56
N SER A 310 10.69 25.42 23.74
CA SER A 310 11.28 25.93 24.98
C SER A 310 10.88 27.39 25.23
N ILE A 311 10.88 28.23 24.19
CA ILE A 311 10.45 29.63 24.27
C ILE A 311 8.98 29.69 24.70
N ILE A 312 8.09 28.92 24.08
CA ILE A 312 6.67 28.92 24.42
C ILE A 312 6.43 28.50 25.88
N ILE A 313 7.06 27.40 26.32
CA ILE A 313 6.91 26.90 27.69
C ILE A 313 7.47 27.92 28.70
N SER A 314 8.63 28.50 28.40
CA SER A 314 9.29 29.46 29.28
C SER A 314 8.46 30.73 29.52
N PHE A 315 7.67 31.15 28.54
CA PHE A 315 6.80 32.32 28.66
C PHE A 315 5.46 31.96 29.33
N SER A 316 4.92 30.78 29.05
CA SER A 316 3.60 30.35 29.52
C SER A 316 3.57 30.08 31.03
N VAL A 317 4.62 29.46 31.59
CA VAL A 317 4.65 29.07 33.01
C VAL A 317 4.61 30.28 33.96
N PRO A 318 5.46 31.32 33.82
CA PRO A 318 5.41 32.50 34.67
C PRO A 318 4.13 33.31 34.46
N PHE A 319 3.64 33.37 33.21
CA PHE A 319 2.39 34.05 32.89
C PHE A 319 1.22 33.44 33.67
N ALA A 320 1.05 32.12 33.66
CA ALA A 320 -0.01 31.43 34.40
C ALA A 320 0.09 31.65 35.93
N LEU A 321 1.30 31.60 36.49
CA LEU A 321 1.52 31.77 37.93
C LEU A 321 1.19 33.20 38.40
N ARG A 322 1.58 34.22 37.63
CA ARG A 322 1.38 35.62 38.00
C ARG A 322 0.06 36.22 37.53
N PHE A 323 -0.58 35.67 36.49
CA PHE A 323 -1.90 36.11 36.02
C PHE A 323 -2.96 35.96 37.12
N LYS A 324 -2.92 34.85 37.88
CA LYS A 324 -3.83 34.62 39.02
C LYS A 324 -3.67 35.66 40.14
N LYS A 325 -2.47 36.22 40.30
CA LYS A 325 -2.15 37.25 41.30
C LYS A 325 -2.39 38.68 40.79
N TRP A 326 -2.65 38.86 39.50
CA TRP A 326 -2.91 40.15 38.87
C TRP A 326 -4.41 40.47 38.78
N ASN A 327 -5.27 39.44 38.81
CA ASN A 327 -6.72 39.56 38.74
C ASN A 327 -7.41 39.62 40.12
N ASN A 328 -6.64 39.42 41.20
CA ASN A 328 -7.00 39.69 42.60
C ASN A 328 -6.25 40.96 43.02
#